data_AF-A0A3M1H0I7-F1
#
_entry.id   AF-A0A3M1H0I7-F1
#
_cell.length_a   1.000
_cell.length_b   1.000
_cell.length_c   1.000
_cell.angle_alpha   90.00
_cell.angle_beta   90.00
_cell.angle_gamma   90.00
#
_symmetry.space_group_name_H-M   'P 1'
#
loop_
_entity.id
_entity.type
_entity.pdbx_description
1 polymer ?
#
loop_
_entity_poly.entity_id
_entity_poly.type
_entity_poly.pdbx_seq_one_letter_code
_entity_poly.pdbx_strand_id
1 'polypeptide(L)'
;TVNLAGARVDSRDMDAFLAYPPVRRRLYFADPQNPVNPARDFIYYRGRFPISLARHFYGDRYVCVGDAAGLVRAFKGKGVTSAIQTAIWAAETAMHHGISRQAFHRHYRAACGGIIRDIPYGQAMRRLAILGSRLGLVDLLIALAEENAILRRALFDAVSAHRDYRLIVADLLAPGELARLGLSLVRLGFRQNRPLKTGQTG
;
A
#
# COMPACT_ATOMS: atom_id res chain seq x y z
N THR A 1 2.61 17.85 -7.14
CA THR A 1 1.26 17.41 -6.77
C THR A 1 1.30 16.60 -5.50
N VAL A 2 0.57 17.02 -4.47
CA VAL A 2 0.49 16.30 -3.18
C VAL A 2 -0.85 15.58 -3.12
N ASN A 3 -0.85 14.33 -2.64
CA ASN A 3 -2.06 13.53 -2.54
C ASN A 3 -2.51 13.40 -1.08
N LEU A 4 -3.73 13.81 -0.79
CA LEU A 4 -4.34 13.70 0.53
C LEU A 4 -4.92 12.29 0.71
N ALA A 5 -4.37 11.54 1.66
CA ALA A 5 -4.80 10.18 1.97
C ALA A 5 -5.28 10.08 3.42
N GLY A 6 -6.54 9.72 3.63
CA GLY A 6 -7.11 9.51 4.96
C GLY A 6 -8.64 9.37 4.93
N ALA A 7 -9.19 8.54 5.81
CA ALA A 7 -10.64 8.31 5.86
C ALA A 7 -11.41 9.56 6.29
N ARG A 8 -10.82 10.36 7.19
CA ARG A 8 -11.39 11.58 7.77
C ARG A 8 -10.60 12.84 7.40
N VAL A 9 -9.71 12.73 6.41
CA VAL A 9 -8.91 13.87 5.93
C VAL A 9 -9.56 14.45 4.67
N ASP A 10 -9.76 15.76 4.67
CA ASP A 10 -10.24 16.53 3.54
C ASP A 10 -9.35 17.74 3.22
N SER A 11 -9.76 18.56 2.26
CA SER A 11 -9.01 19.75 1.82
C SER A 11 -8.83 20.77 2.93
N ARG A 12 -9.78 20.89 3.87
CA ARG A 12 -9.69 21.85 4.99
C ARG A 12 -8.60 21.46 5.97
N ASP A 13 -8.38 20.15 6.17
CA ASP A 13 -7.27 19.67 6.99
C ASP A 13 -5.92 20.02 6.35
N MET A 14 -5.85 19.99 5.01
CA MET A 14 -4.66 20.42 4.27
C MET A 14 -4.44 21.92 4.38
N ASP A 15 -5.49 22.73 4.23
CA ASP A 15 -5.42 24.18 4.41
C ASP A 15 -4.95 24.53 5.83
N ALA A 16 -5.50 23.87 6.84
CA ALA A 16 -5.09 24.05 8.23
C ALA A 16 -3.62 23.62 8.45
N PHE A 17 -3.19 22.49 7.86
CA PHE A 17 -1.82 22.02 7.92
C PHE A 17 -0.84 22.99 7.24
N LEU A 18 -1.16 23.48 6.05
CA LEU A 18 -0.35 24.44 5.30
C LEU A 18 -0.32 25.81 5.98
N ALA A 19 -1.37 26.19 6.72
CA ALA A 19 -1.41 27.41 7.52
C ALA A 19 -0.61 27.30 8.83
N TYR A 20 -0.32 26.09 9.31
CA TYR A 20 0.31 25.85 10.60
C TYR A 20 1.73 26.46 10.65
N PRO A 21 2.06 27.35 11.61
CA PRO A 21 3.30 28.15 11.56
C PRO A 21 4.60 27.32 11.44
N PRO A 22 4.77 26.19 12.15
CA PRO A 22 5.94 25.32 11.98
C PRO A 22 6.07 24.67 10.61
N VAL A 23 4.93 24.45 9.92
CA VAL A 23 4.89 23.88 8.57
C VAL A 23 5.21 24.97 7.55
N ARG A 24 4.57 26.14 7.66
CA ARG A 24 4.89 27.31 6.83
C ARG A 24 6.39 27.61 6.85
N ARG A 25 6.99 27.69 8.05
CA ARG A 25 8.44 27.95 8.21
C ARG A 25 9.34 26.96 7.47
N ARG A 26 8.91 25.71 7.30
CA ARG A 26 9.68 24.64 6.63
C ARG A 26 9.35 24.49 5.14
N LEU A 27 8.14 24.83 4.74
CA LEU A 27 7.68 24.76 3.35
C LEU A 27 8.02 26.00 2.53
N TYR A 28 8.72 27.00 3.10
CA TYR A 28 9.37 28.07 2.35
C TYR A 28 10.54 27.50 1.51
N PHE A 29 10.22 26.71 0.49
CA PHE A 29 11.07 26.46 -0.68
C PHE A 29 10.86 27.53 -1.76
N ALA A 30 10.31 28.68 -1.36
CA ALA A 30 9.98 29.79 -2.21
C ALA A 30 11.10 30.82 -2.20
N ASP A 31 11.58 31.16 -3.38
CA ASP A 31 12.35 32.37 -3.64
C ASP A 31 11.82 33.56 -2.78
N PRO A 32 12.67 34.22 -1.97
CA PRO A 32 12.28 35.39 -1.18
C PRO A 32 11.67 36.53 -2.01
N GLN A 33 11.96 36.56 -3.32
CA GLN A 33 11.44 37.55 -4.27
C GLN A 33 10.10 37.11 -4.89
N ASN A 34 9.76 35.82 -4.82
CA ASN A 34 8.51 35.22 -5.28
C ASN A 34 7.98 34.20 -4.25
N PRO A 35 7.37 34.66 -3.15
CA PRO A 35 6.81 33.76 -2.16
C PRO A 35 5.72 32.88 -2.79
N VAL A 36 5.93 31.57 -2.77
CA VAL A 36 4.99 30.53 -3.23
C VAL A 36 3.69 30.75 -2.47
N ASN A 37 2.62 31.07 -3.21
CA ASN A 37 1.28 31.18 -2.68
C ASN A 37 0.73 29.75 -2.50
N PRO A 38 0.60 29.22 -1.27
CA PRO A 38 0.19 27.83 -1.07
C PRO A 38 -1.21 27.53 -1.63
N ALA A 39 -2.07 28.55 -1.74
CA ALA A 39 -3.41 28.40 -2.29
C ALA A 39 -3.45 28.33 -3.84
N ARG A 40 -2.37 28.74 -4.53
CA ARG A 40 -2.29 28.73 -6.00
C ARG A 40 -1.21 27.78 -6.52
N ASP A 41 -0.11 27.65 -5.81
CA ASP A 41 1.08 26.96 -6.29
C ASP A 41 1.17 25.52 -5.75
N PHE A 42 0.49 25.23 -4.64
CA PHE A 42 0.34 23.88 -4.11
C PHE A 42 -0.97 23.26 -4.57
N ILE A 43 -0.92 22.63 -5.75
CA ILE A 43 -2.04 21.82 -6.24
C ILE A 43 -2.02 20.48 -5.50
N TYR A 44 -3.03 20.28 -4.65
CA TYR A 44 -3.27 19.04 -3.94
C TYR A 44 -4.70 18.53 -4.18
N TYR A 45 -4.86 17.21 -4.16
CA TYR A 45 -6.14 16.56 -4.41
C TYR A 45 -6.44 15.52 -3.35
N ARG A 46 -7.73 15.32 -3.06
CA ARG A 46 -8.19 14.20 -2.26
C ARG A 46 -8.13 12.92 -3.07
N GLY A 47 -7.08 12.13 -2.87
CA GLY A 47 -6.91 10.84 -3.51
C GLY A 47 -7.94 9.84 -3.03
N ARG A 48 -8.73 9.30 -3.95
CA ARG A 48 -9.48 8.07 -3.72
C ARG A 48 -8.69 6.92 -4.34
N PHE A 49 -8.20 6.03 -3.49
CA PHE A 49 -7.51 4.83 -3.92
C PHE A 49 -8.53 3.70 -4.05
N PRO A 50 -8.65 3.05 -5.22
CA PRO A 50 -9.51 1.88 -5.35
C PRO A 50 -9.03 0.76 -4.42
N ILE A 51 -9.94 0.30 -3.56
CA ILE A 51 -9.67 -0.74 -2.55
C ILE A 51 -10.38 -2.06 -2.87
N SER A 52 -11.18 -2.09 -3.93
CA SER A 52 -11.99 -3.23 -4.33
C SER A 52 -12.27 -3.18 -5.83
N LEU A 53 -12.60 -4.35 -6.38
CA LEU A 53 -13.06 -4.49 -7.75
C LEU A 53 -14.35 -3.70 -7.99
N ALA A 54 -14.46 -3.01 -9.12
CA ALA A 54 -15.69 -2.34 -9.52
C ALA A 54 -16.79 -3.36 -9.88
N ARG A 55 -18.03 -3.06 -9.52
CA ARG A 55 -19.18 -3.90 -9.92
C ARG A 55 -19.47 -3.61 -11.40
N HIS A 56 -19.57 -4.66 -12.22
CA HIS A 56 -19.85 -4.55 -13.67
C HIS A 56 -18.80 -3.76 -14.48
N PHE A 57 -17.52 -4.02 -14.25
CA PHE A 57 -16.41 -3.38 -14.99
C PHE A 57 -16.26 -3.84 -16.46
N TYR A 58 -17.24 -4.56 -17.00
CA TYR A 58 -17.36 -4.92 -18.42
C TYR A 58 -18.81 -5.29 -18.74
N GLY A 59 -19.19 -5.14 -20.01
CA GLY A 59 -20.48 -5.53 -20.54
C GLY A 59 -20.48 -5.59 -22.06
N ASP A 60 -21.65 -5.46 -22.69
CA ASP A 60 -21.73 -5.48 -24.14
C ASP A 60 -21.15 -4.18 -24.71
N ARG A 61 -20.08 -4.34 -25.50
CA ARG A 61 -19.35 -3.28 -26.19
C ARG A 61 -18.62 -2.28 -25.28
N TYR A 62 -18.43 -2.61 -24.01
CA TYR A 62 -17.60 -1.80 -23.12
C TYR A 62 -16.79 -2.65 -22.11
N VAL A 63 -15.64 -2.13 -21.72
CA VAL A 63 -14.76 -2.70 -20.70
C VAL A 63 -14.01 -1.58 -20.00
N CYS A 64 -13.98 -1.62 -18.67
CA CYS A 64 -13.19 -0.73 -17.84
C CYS A 64 -11.85 -1.40 -17.52
N VAL A 65 -10.79 -0.60 -17.40
CA VAL A 65 -9.42 -1.08 -17.15
C VAL A 65 -8.77 -0.29 -16.01
N GLY A 66 -7.69 -0.84 -15.43
CA GLY A 66 -6.93 -0.19 -14.36
C GLY A 66 -7.77 0.25 -13.15
N ASP A 67 -7.52 1.46 -12.67
CA ASP A 67 -8.16 2.04 -11.49
C ASP A 67 -9.68 2.16 -11.63
N ALA A 68 -10.19 2.43 -12.82
CA ALA A 68 -11.64 2.51 -13.09
C ALA A 68 -12.33 1.15 -12.89
N ALA A 69 -11.64 0.04 -13.15
CA ALA A 69 -12.13 -1.30 -12.89
C ALA A 69 -11.84 -1.78 -11.44
N GLY A 70 -11.08 -1.01 -10.66
CA GLY A 70 -10.54 -1.47 -9.38
C GLY A 70 -9.52 -2.61 -9.54
N LEU A 71 -8.91 -2.74 -10.72
CA LEU A 71 -7.89 -3.75 -11.06
C LEU A 71 -6.49 -3.23 -10.72
N VAL A 72 -6.34 -2.80 -9.48
CA VAL A 72 -5.11 -2.21 -8.97
C VAL A 72 -4.66 -3.02 -7.77
N ARG A 73 -3.37 -3.32 -7.68
CA ARG A 73 -2.80 -3.90 -6.47
C ARG A 73 -2.70 -2.81 -5.41
N ALA A 74 -3.73 -2.68 -4.58
CA ALA A 74 -3.71 -1.77 -3.44
C ALA A 74 -2.42 -1.99 -2.61
N PHE A 75 -1.77 -0.90 -2.19
CA PHE A 75 -0.47 -0.84 -1.48
C PHE A 75 0.80 -1.07 -2.29
N LYS A 76 0.66 -1.51 -3.54
CA LYS A 76 1.80 -1.75 -4.43
C LYS A 76 1.77 -0.65 -5.48
N GLY A 77 2.78 0.23 -5.51
CA GLY A 77 2.86 1.42 -6.38
C GLY A 77 2.89 1.17 -7.89
N LYS A 78 2.33 0.05 -8.37
CA LYS A 78 2.30 -0.42 -9.77
C LYS A 78 0.95 -0.16 -10.44
N GLY A 79 0.28 0.94 -10.12
CA GLY A 79 -1.03 1.28 -10.71
C GLY A 79 -0.97 1.39 -12.24
N VAL A 80 0.05 2.09 -12.75
CA VAL A 80 0.27 2.26 -14.19
C VAL A 80 0.53 0.93 -14.90
N THR A 81 1.42 0.08 -14.37
CA THR A 81 1.69 -1.25 -14.95
C THR A 81 0.43 -2.12 -14.97
N SER A 82 -0.35 -2.10 -13.89
CA SER A 82 -1.60 -2.87 -13.82
C SER A 82 -2.62 -2.35 -14.82
N ALA A 83 -2.72 -1.02 -14.98
CA ALA A 83 -3.60 -0.39 -15.95
C ALA A 83 -3.24 -0.79 -17.39
N ILE A 84 -1.96 -0.67 -17.78
CA ILE A 84 -1.47 -1.06 -19.11
C ILE A 84 -1.75 -2.55 -19.36
N GLN A 85 -1.41 -3.43 -18.41
CA GLN A 85 -1.62 -4.86 -18.56
C GLN A 85 -3.10 -5.20 -18.76
N THR A 86 -3.98 -4.59 -17.96
CA THR A 86 -5.43 -4.81 -18.08
C THR A 86 -6.00 -4.22 -19.37
N ALA A 87 -5.40 -3.17 -19.93
CA ALA A 87 -5.77 -2.64 -21.23
C ALA A 87 -5.39 -3.59 -22.37
N ILE A 88 -4.19 -4.19 -22.31
CA ILE A 88 -3.73 -5.20 -23.27
C ILE A 88 -4.70 -6.38 -23.29
N TRP A 89 -5.01 -6.97 -22.13
CA TRP A 89 -5.94 -8.11 -22.06
C TRP A 89 -7.36 -7.77 -22.55
N ALA A 90 -7.81 -6.55 -22.30
CA ALA A 90 -9.10 -6.06 -22.79
C ALA A 90 -9.10 -5.96 -24.33
N ALA A 91 -8.03 -5.41 -24.90
CA ALA A 91 -7.85 -5.29 -26.35
C ALA A 91 -7.73 -6.66 -27.02
N GLU A 92 -6.91 -7.57 -26.48
CA GLU A 92 -6.79 -8.96 -26.95
C GLU A 92 -8.15 -9.66 -26.93
N THR A 93 -8.93 -9.49 -25.87
CA THR A 93 -10.28 -10.06 -25.79
C THR A 93 -11.20 -9.50 -26.87
N ALA A 94 -11.21 -8.18 -27.06
CA ALA A 94 -12.02 -7.53 -28.07
C ALA A 94 -11.65 -7.98 -29.49
N MET A 95 -10.34 -8.11 -29.78
CA MET A 95 -9.84 -8.48 -31.10
C MET A 95 -10.04 -9.98 -31.43
N HIS A 96 -9.80 -10.88 -30.47
CA HIS A 96 -9.79 -12.33 -30.74
C HIS A 96 -11.08 -13.05 -30.34
N HIS A 97 -11.86 -12.50 -29.41
CA HIS A 97 -13.05 -13.16 -28.86
C HIS A 97 -14.33 -12.32 -29.00
N GLY A 98 -14.21 -11.07 -29.44
CA GLY A 98 -15.31 -10.14 -29.66
C GLY A 98 -15.61 -9.26 -28.45
N ILE A 99 -16.60 -8.39 -28.63
CA ILE A 99 -16.94 -7.30 -27.70
C ILE A 99 -18.20 -7.56 -26.87
N SER A 100 -18.65 -8.81 -26.78
CA SER A 100 -19.82 -9.16 -25.96
C SER A 100 -19.45 -9.26 -24.48
N ARG A 101 -20.45 -9.09 -23.60
CA ARG A 101 -20.29 -9.32 -22.15
C ARG A 101 -19.74 -10.72 -21.86
N GLN A 102 -20.15 -11.72 -22.64
CA GLN A 102 -19.71 -13.10 -22.46
C GLN A 102 -18.24 -13.29 -22.86
N ALA A 103 -17.77 -12.63 -23.91
CA ALA A 103 -16.36 -12.64 -24.31
C ALA A 103 -15.47 -12.04 -23.21
N PHE A 104 -15.83 -10.86 -22.69
CA PHE A 104 -15.11 -10.25 -21.57
C PHE A 104 -15.18 -11.09 -20.27
N HIS A 105 -16.31 -11.75 -20.01
CA HIS A 105 -16.42 -12.62 -18.84
C HIS A 105 -15.50 -13.84 -18.92
N ARG A 106 -15.39 -14.47 -20.10
CA ARG A 106 -14.60 -15.69 -20.28
C ARG A 106 -13.10 -15.43 -20.44
N HIS A 107 -12.72 -14.37 -21.14
CA HIS A 107 -11.31 -14.15 -21.51
C HIS A 107 -10.68 -13.03 -20.68
N TYR A 108 -11.26 -11.83 -20.68
CA TYR A 108 -10.70 -10.68 -19.96
C TYR A 108 -10.69 -10.88 -18.44
N ARG A 109 -11.83 -11.29 -17.85
CA ARG A 109 -11.91 -11.53 -16.40
C ARG A 109 -11.01 -12.68 -15.95
N ALA A 110 -10.89 -13.72 -16.78
CA ALA A 110 -10.01 -14.85 -16.49
C ALA A 110 -8.53 -14.42 -16.48
N ALA A 111 -8.11 -13.62 -17.46
CA ALA A 111 -6.77 -13.03 -17.50
C ALA A 111 -6.49 -12.14 -16.26
N CYS A 112 -7.48 -11.36 -15.83
CA CYS A 112 -7.40 -10.57 -14.60
C CYS A 112 -7.43 -11.41 -13.31
N GLY A 113 -7.60 -12.74 -13.39
CA GLY A 113 -7.82 -13.63 -12.26
C GLY A 113 -6.74 -13.55 -11.18
N GLY A 114 -5.47 -13.39 -11.56
CA GLY A 114 -4.36 -13.21 -10.61
C GLY A 114 -4.52 -11.95 -9.75
N ILE A 115 -4.86 -10.82 -10.37
CA ILE A 115 -5.10 -9.55 -9.68
C ILE A 115 -6.32 -9.67 -8.78
N ILE A 116 -7.44 -10.17 -9.32
CA ILE A 116 -8.72 -10.31 -8.59
C ILE A 116 -8.54 -11.18 -7.34
N ARG A 117 -7.76 -12.25 -7.45
CA ARG A 117 -7.45 -13.18 -6.36
C ARG A 117 -6.56 -12.55 -5.28
N ASP A 118 -5.72 -11.58 -5.61
CA ASP A 118 -4.81 -10.90 -4.66
C ASP A 118 -5.52 -9.78 -3.85
N ILE A 119 -6.62 -9.21 -4.39
CA ILE A 119 -7.40 -8.13 -3.73
C ILE A 119 -7.76 -8.43 -2.26
N PRO A 120 -8.38 -9.57 -1.89
CA PRO A 120 -8.74 -9.83 -0.49
C PRO A 120 -7.53 -9.90 0.45
N TYR A 121 -6.38 -10.38 -0.05
CA TYR A 121 -5.14 -10.43 0.74
C TYR A 121 -4.57 -9.03 0.96
N GLY A 122 -4.61 -8.17 -0.06
CA GLY A 122 -4.28 -6.75 0.09
C GLY A 122 -5.19 -6.03 1.09
N GLN A 123 -6.51 -6.34 1.09
CA GLN A 123 -7.44 -5.80 2.07
C GLN A 123 -7.16 -6.28 3.50
N ALA A 124 -6.83 -7.57 3.67
CA ALA A 124 -6.45 -8.12 4.97
C ALA A 124 -5.15 -7.49 5.49
N MET A 125 -4.11 -7.43 4.64
CA MET A 125 -2.83 -6.79 4.96
C MET A 125 -3.03 -5.32 5.38
N ARG A 126 -3.88 -4.58 4.66
CA ARG A 126 -4.24 -3.20 5.02
C ARG A 126 -4.85 -3.13 6.43
N ARG A 127 -5.79 -4.01 6.75
CA ARG A 127 -6.45 -4.02 8.07
C ARG A 127 -5.46 -4.36 9.17
N LEU A 128 -4.60 -5.36 8.94
CA LEU A 128 -3.53 -5.75 9.87
C LEU A 128 -2.53 -4.62 10.10
N ALA A 129 -2.10 -3.92 9.04
CA ALA A 129 -1.21 -2.77 9.16
C ALA A 129 -1.86 -1.62 9.95
N ILE A 130 -3.14 -1.30 9.70
CA ILE A 130 -3.87 -0.28 10.46
C ILE A 130 -4.02 -0.68 11.92
N LEU A 131 -4.36 -1.94 12.20
CA LEU A 131 -4.49 -2.45 13.56
C LEU A 131 -3.15 -2.44 14.29
N GLY A 132 -2.10 -2.96 13.65
CA GLY A 132 -0.75 -2.98 14.19
C GLY A 132 -0.23 -1.58 14.48
N SER A 133 -0.48 -0.60 13.58
CA SER A 133 -0.10 0.79 13.81
C SER A 133 -0.82 1.40 15.03
N ARG A 134 -2.10 1.08 15.24
CA ARG A 134 -2.85 1.55 16.41
C ARG A 134 -2.39 0.92 17.72
N LEU A 135 -1.85 -0.31 17.66
CA LEU A 135 -1.37 -1.05 18.82
C LEU A 135 0.13 -0.84 19.08
N GLY A 136 0.82 0.00 18.30
CA GLY A 136 2.28 0.18 18.41
C GLY A 136 3.11 -1.02 17.93
N LEU A 137 2.48 -2.01 17.30
CA LEU A 137 3.14 -3.24 16.84
C LEU A 137 4.02 -3.02 15.60
N VAL A 138 3.82 -1.93 14.86
CA VAL A 138 4.66 -1.61 13.69
C VAL A 138 6.09 -1.33 14.11
N ASP A 139 6.30 -0.60 15.21
CA ASP A 139 7.64 -0.29 15.73
C ASP A 139 8.33 -1.57 16.22
N LEU A 140 7.57 -2.47 16.86
CA LEU A 140 8.06 -3.79 17.24
C LEU A 140 8.44 -4.65 16.02
N LEU A 141 7.63 -4.62 14.95
CA LEU A 141 7.92 -5.35 13.71
C LEU A 141 9.14 -4.79 12.99
N ILE A 142 9.35 -3.47 13.01
CA ILE A 142 10.54 -2.83 12.46
C ILE A 142 11.78 -3.25 13.27
N ALA A 143 11.71 -3.19 14.59
CA ALA A 143 12.80 -3.63 15.47
C ALA A 143 13.13 -5.12 15.27
N LEU A 144 12.12 -5.98 15.14
CA LEU A 144 12.30 -7.40 14.83
C LEU A 144 12.89 -7.64 13.43
N ALA A 145 12.55 -6.78 12.46
CA ALA A 145 13.05 -6.88 11.10
C ALA A 145 14.53 -6.47 10.97
N GLU A 146 15.05 -5.65 11.88
CA GLU A 146 16.50 -5.37 11.93
C GLU A 146 17.31 -6.64 12.22
N GLU A 147 16.79 -7.51 13.09
CA GLU A 147 17.46 -8.74 13.50
C GLU A 147 17.12 -9.95 12.59
N ASN A 148 15.96 -9.93 11.91
CA ASN A 148 15.52 -11.03 11.06
C ASN A 148 15.45 -10.65 9.57
N ALA A 149 16.42 -11.15 8.79
CA ALA A 149 16.53 -10.89 7.36
C ALA A 149 15.30 -11.37 6.54
N ILE A 150 14.59 -12.40 6.99
CA ILE A 150 13.41 -12.95 6.34
C ILE A 150 12.22 -12.04 6.58
N LEU A 151 12.02 -11.57 7.82
CA LEU A 151 10.99 -10.59 8.14
C LEU A 151 11.21 -9.28 7.39
N ARG A 152 12.47 -8.82 7.33
CA ARG A 152 12.87 -7.66 6.52
C ARG A 152 12.55 -7.86 5.04
N ARG A 153 12.83 -9.05 4.49
CA ARG A 153 12.53 -9.38 3.10
C ARG A 153 11.03 -9.44 2.84
N ALA A 154 10.24 -10.02 3.74
CA ALA A 154 8.79 -10.09 3.64
C ALA A 154 8.15 -8.68 3.71
N LEU A 155 8.63 -7.82 4.60
CA LEU A 155 8.22 -6.41 4.66
C LEU A 155 8.60 -5.66 3.38
N PHE A 156 9.83 -5.87 2.89
CA PHE A 156 10.29 -5.28 1.64
C PHE A 156 9.43 -5.74 0.45
N ASP A 157 9.17 -7.04 0.32
CA ASP A 157 8.37 -7.61 -0.78
C ASP A 157 6.88 -7.18 -0.70
N ALA A 158 6.37 -6.95 0.52
CA ALA A 158 5.03 -6.43 0.75
C ALA A 158 4.85 -5.00 0.22
N VAL A 159 5.91 -4.19 0.25
CA VAL A 159 5.94 -2.78 -0.20
C VAL A 159 6.42 -2.65 -1.65
N SER A 160 7.43 -3.42 -2.06
CA SER A 160 8.10 -3.34 -3.37
C SER A 160 7.34 -4.02 -4.51
N ALA A 161 6.24 -4.71 -4.20
CA ALA A 161 5.35 -5.31 -5.19
C ALA A 161 6.01 -6.37 -6.09
N HIS A 162 7.09 -7.01 -5.65
CA HIS A 162 7.79 -8.04 -6.43
C HIS A 162 7.14 -9.43 -6.35
N ARG A 163 6.31 -9.69 -5.32
CA ARG A 163 5.59 -10.96 -5.12
C ARG A 163 4.11 -10.75 -4.80
N ASP A 164 3.27 -11.73 -5.07
CA ASP A 164 1.86 -11.76 -4.66
C ASP A 164 1.74 -11.83 -3.13
N TYR A 165 0.74 -11.17 -2.53
CA TYR A 165 0.60 -11.18 -1.06
C TYR A 165 0.37 -12.58 -0.49
N ARG A 166 -0.28 -13.45 -1.27
CA ARG A 166 -0.50 -14.86 -0.91
C ARG A 166 0.78 -15.62 -0.61
N LEU A 167 1.81 -15.41 -1.42
CA LEU A 167 3.10 -16.08 -1.26
C LEU A 167 3.84 -15.52 -0.05
N ILE A 168 3.77 -14.21 0.17
CA ILE A 168 4.37 -13.57 1.35
C ILE A 168 3.75 -14.11 2.64
N VAL A 169 2.41 -14.27 2.68
CA VAL A 169 1.72 -14.83 3.84
C VAL A 169 2.05 -16.31 4.05
N ALA A 170 2.13 -17.11 2.97
CA ALA A 170 2.50 -18.51 3.06
C ALA A 170 3.92 -18.71 3.59
N ASP A 171 4.88 -17.92 3.11
CA ASP A 171 6.28 -17.95 3.57
C ASP A 171 6.38 -17.55 5.05
N LEU A 172 5.59 -16.56 5.50
CA LEU A 172 5.58 -16.11 6.90
C LEU A 172 4.92 -17.10 7.86
N LEU A 173 3.91 -17.85 7.40
CA LEU A 173 3.19 -18.87 8.16
C LEU A 173 3.87 -20.25 8.12
N ALA A 174 5.00 -20.38 7.42
CA ALA A 174 5.76 -21.62 7.40
C ALA A 174 6.20 -22.01 8.82
N PRO A 175 6.06 -23.29 9.25
CA PRO A 175 6.31 -23.71 10.62
C PRO A 175 7.71 -23.37 11.15
N GLY A 176 8.71 -23.46 10.27
CA GLY A 176 10.10 -23.13 10.60
C GLY A 176 10.32 -21.64 10.88
N GLU A 177 9.54 -20.77 10.26
CA GLU A 177 9.66 -19.31 10.41
C GLU A 177 8.88 -18.80 11.61
N LEU A 178 7.73 -19.40 11.94
CA LEU A 178 7.03 -19.16 13.19
C LEU A 178 7.90 -19.52 14.40
N ALA A 179 8.62 -20.64 14.35
CA ALA A 179 9.56 -21.03 15.40
C ALA A 179 10.71 -20.02 15.57
N ARG A 180 11.26 -19.50 14.46
CA ARG A 180 12.33 -18.49 14.47
C ARG A 180 11.86 -17.13 14.96
N LEU A 181 10.66 -16.70 14.57
CA LEU A 181 10.02 -15.48 15.09
C LEU A 181 9.76 -15.61 16.60
N GLY A 182 9.25 -16.75 17.05
CA GLY A 182 9.08 -17.06 18.48
C GLY A 182 10.39 -16.98 19.26
N LEU A 183 11.47 -17.58 18.74
CA LEU A 183 12.80 -17.51 19.35
C LEU A 183 13.38 -16.10 19.39
N SER A 184 13.11 -15.29 18.36
CA SER A 184 13.56 -13.88 18.28
C SER A 184 12.81 -13.01 19.28
N LEU A 185 11.49 -13.21 19.43
CA LEU A 185 10.67 -12.55 20.45
C LEU A 185 11.13 -12.89 21.88
N VAL A 186 11.46 -14.16 22.14
CA VAL A 186 12.02 -14.60 23.41
C VAL A 186 13.37 -13.90 23.68
N ARG A 187 14.27 -13.84 22.69
CA ARG A 187 15.56 -13.14 22.83
C ARG A 187 15.42 -11.64 23.07
N LEU A 188 14.48 -10.97 22.39
CA LEU A 188 14.19 -9.56 22.61
C LEU A 188 13.58 -9.31 24.00
N GLY A 189 12.71 -10.20 24.48
CA GLY A 189 12.20 -10.17 25.85
C GLY A 189 13.29 -10.34 26.91
N PHE A 190 14.29 -11.18 26.66
CA PHE A 190 15.46 -11.32 27.54
C PHE A 190 16.42 -10.11 27.48
N ARG A 191 16.41 -9.33 26.40
CA ARG A 191 17.28 -8.17 26.22
C ARG A 191 16.76 -6.91 26.92
N GLN A 192 15.44 -6.76 27.09
CA GLN A 192 14.83 -5.69 27.90
C GLN A 192 14.98 -5.89 29.41
N ASN A 193 15.32 -7.09 29.88
CA ASN A 193 15.49 -7.42 31.30
C ASN A 193 16.91 -7.26 31.84
N ARG A 194 17.82 -6.59 31.12
CA ARG A 194 19.09 -6.14 31.73
C ARG A 194 18.83 -4.84 32.50
N PRO A 195 18.98 -4.82 33.83
CA PRO A 195 18.87 -3.57 34.58
C PRO A 195 19.91 -2.58 34.04
N LEU A 196 19.47 -1.35 33.80
CA LEU A 196 20.35 -0.20 33.64
C LEU A 196 21.33 -0.23 34.82
N LYS A 197 22.61 -0.50 34.53
CA LYS A 197 23.68 -0.28 35.50
C LYS A 197 23.60 1.20 35.87
N THR A 198 23.13 1.45 37.08
CA THR A 198 23.22 2.73 37.77
C THR A 198 24.64 3.25 37.60
N GLY A 199 24.77 4.44 37.02
CA GLY A 199 26.06 5.12 36.94
C GLY A 199 26.65 5.23 38.34
N GLN A 200 27.84 4.67 38.53
CA GLN A 200 28.67 5.00 39.68
C GLN A 200 29.35 6.33 39.38
N THR A 201 28.99 7.31 40.21
CA THR A 201 29.82 8.45 40.60
C THR A 201 31.17 7.98 41.13
N GLY A 202 32.23 8.64 40.69
CA GLY A 202 33.60 8.55 41.17
C GLY A 202 34.45 9.56 40.46
#